data_AF-A0A9P5UM85-F1
#
_entry.id   AF-A0A9P5UM85-F1
#
_cell.length_a   1.000
_cell.length_b   1.000
_cell.length_c   1.000
_cell.angle_alpha   90.00
_cell.angle_beta   90.00
_cell.angle_gamma   90.00
#
_symmetry.space_group_name_H-M   'P 1'
#
loop_
_entity.id
_entity.type
_entity.pdbx_description
1 polymer ?
#
loop_
_entity_poly.entity_id
_entity_poly.type
_entity_poly.pdbx_seq_one_letter_code
_entity_poly.pdbx_strand_id
1 'polypeptide(L)'
;MNKTQAALHVLPTDLVTKLCRTNVTRLSLKQMYTLGRHVLESKNQSALVIPAVFLHQELPVRLSHALNMLNSNLLPFNMSEMPTFQHIARSYLEDI
;
A
#
# COMPACT_ATOMS: atom_id res chain seq x y z
N MET A 1 -0.90 15.52 -27.89
CA MET A 1 -0.34 15.56 -26.53
C MET A 1 -1.24 14.74 -25.61
N ASN A 2 -0.78 13.56 -25.21
CA ASN A 2 -1.54 12.56 -24.47
C ASN A 2 -1.72 12.99 -23.01
N LYS A 3 -2.97 13.24 -22.60
CA LYS A 3 -3.35 13.60 -21.23
C LYS A 3 -3.04 12.51 -20.18
N THR A 4 -2.64 11.31 -20.61
CA THR A 4 -2.31 10.17 -19.74
C THR A 4 -0.93 10.24 -19.08
N GLN A 5 0.05 10.93 -19.68
CA GLN A 5 1.36 11.15 -19.05
C GLN A 5 1.28 12.06 -17.81
N ALA A 6 0.21 12.86 -17.67
CA ALA A 6 0.05 13.80 -16.56
C ALA A 6 -0.48 13.15 -15.26
N ALA A 7 -1.08 11.96 -15.32
CA ALA A 7 -1.76 11.38 -14.16
C ALA A 7 -0.80 10.86 -13.06
N LEU A 8 0.44 10.51 -13.42
CA LEU A 8 1.45 10.02 -12.47
C LEU A 8 2.33 11.14 -11.89
N HIS A 9 2.40 12.30 -12.55
CA HIS A 9 3.15 13.45 -12.05
C HIS A 9 2.38 14.29 -11.01
N VAL A 10 1.08 14.03 -10.82
CA VAL A 10 0.24 14.66 -9.78
C VAL A 10 -0.09 13.64 -8.69
N LEU A 11 0.92 12.88 -8.26
CA LEU A 11 0.85 12.21 -6.97
C LEU A 11 0.74 13.31 -5.88
N PRO A 12 -0.06 13.15 -4.82
CA PRO A 12 0.13 13.89 -3.59
C PRO A 12 1.48 13.46 -3.01
N THR A 13 2.54 14.02 -3.59
CA THR A 13 3.93 13.62 -3.41
C THR A 13 4.30 13.65 -1.95
N ASP A 14 3.77 14.61 -1.20
CA ASP A 14 4.08 14.77 0.22
C ASP A 14 3.56 13.60 1.07
N LEU A 15 2.34 13.13 0.82
CA LEU A 15 1.75 12.01 1.58
C LEU A 15 2.42 10.69 1.21
N VAL A 16 2.51 10.39 -0.09
CA VAL A 16 3.13 9.13 -0.57
C VAL A 16 4.60 9.08 -0.17
N THR A 17 5.35 10.18 -0.32
CA THR A 17 6.76 10.26 0.10
C THR A 17 6.90 10.08 1.61
N LYS A 18 6.00 10.66 2.41
CA LYS A 18 5.98 10.45 3.86
C LYS A 18 5.75 8.99 4.22
N LEU A 19 4.77 8.34 3.57
CA LEU A 19 4.45 6.93 3.79
C LEU A 19 5.59 6.01 3.34
N CYS A 20 6.25 6.28 2.21
CA CYS A 20 7.43 5.55 1.74
C CYS A 20 8.64 5.64 2.70
N ARG A 21 8.75 6.69 3.51
CA ARG A 21 9.80 6.80 4.53
C ARG A 21 9.53 5.92 5.74
N THR A 22 8.30 5.44 5.91
CA THR A 22 7.93 4.51 6.98
C THR A 22 8.35 3.09 6.61
N ASN A 23 8.95 2.38 7.57
CA ASN A 23 9.33 0.98 7.38
C ASN A 23 8.10 0.08 7.46
N VAL A 24 8.03 -0.90 6.56
CA VAL A 24 7.00 -1.94 6.54
C VAL A 24 7.17 -2.86 7.75
N THR A 25 6.09 -3.11 8.49
CA THR A 25 6.09 -4.00 9.64
C THR A 25 6.07 -5.46 9.20
N ARG A 26 7.12 -6.22 9.49
CA ARG A 26 7.14 -7.67 9.19
C ARG A 26 6.32 -8.44 10.22
N LEU A 27 5.42 -9.29 9.73
CA LEU A 27 4.65 -10.22 10.56
C LEU A 27 5.09 -11.65 10.31
N SER A 28 5.31 -12.39 11.39
CA SER A 28 5.50 -13.83 11.35
C SER A 28 4.17 -14.57 11.34
N LEU A 29 4.17 -15.81 10.82
CA LEU A 29 3.00 -16.69 10.86
C LEU A 29 2.51 -16.92 12.30
N LYS A 30 3.43 -17.00 13.28
CA LYS A 30 3.08 -17.12 14.70
C LYS A 30 2.25 -15.93 15.17
N GLN A 31 2.65 -14.69 14.85
CA GLN A 31 1.90 -13.49 15.22
C GLN A 31 0.52 -13.46 14.57
N MET A 32 0.43 -13.79 13.29
CA MET A 32 -0.86 -13.86 12.57
C MET A 32 -1.79 -14.90 13.21
N TYR A 33 -1.28 -16.09 13.52
CA TYR A 33 -2.03 -17.15 14.17
C TYR A 33 -2.51 -16.74 15.57
N THR A 34 -1.62 -16.19 16.40
CA THR A 34 -1.96 -15.75 17.76
C THR A 34 -3.03 -14.67 17.75
N LEU A 35 -2.92 -13.69 16.83
CA LEU A 35 -3.92 -12.63 16.69
C LEU A 35 -5.28 -13.21 16.26
N GLY A 36 -5.28 -14.11 15.26
CA GLY A 36 -6.50 -14.79 14.82
C GLY A 36 -7.16 -15.60 15.93
N ARG A 37 -6.39 -16.35 16.72
CA ARG A 37 -6.89 -17.08 17.89
C ARG A 37 -7.49 -16.14 18.92
N HIS A 38 -6.81 -15.04 19.24
CA HIS A 38 -7.31 -14.05 20.19
C HIS A 38 -8.66 -13.46 19.75
N VAL A 39 -8.80 -13.12 18.46
CA VAL A 39 -10.06 -12.61 17.90
C VAL A 39 -11.17 -13.65 17.99
N LEU A 40 -10.90 -14.91 17.68
CA LEU A 40 -11.90 -15.99 17.70
C LEU A 40 -12.34 -16.37 19.12
N GLU A 41 -11.42 -16.37 20.08
CA GLU A 41 -11.70 -16.75 21.47
C GLU A 41 -12.28 -15.59 22.28
N SER A 42 -12.06 -14.34 21.84
CA SER A 42 -12.61 -13.16 22.48
C SER A 42 -14.13 -13.13 22.33
N LYS A 43 -14.84 -13.03 23.46
CA LYS A 43 -16.29 -12.74 23.48
C LYS A 43 -16.60 -11.26 23.21
N ASN A 44 -15.57 -10.43 23.05
CA ASN A 44 -15.70 -9.00 22.83
C ASN A 44 -15.39 -8.66 21.36
N GLN A 45 -16.34 -8.00 20.69
CA GLN A 45 -16.21 -7.53 19.31
C GLN A 45 -15.06 -6.53 19.13
N SER A 46 -14.63 -5.86 20.21
CA SER A 46 -13.47 -4.95 20.16
C SER A 46 -12.15 -5.66 19.88
N ALA A 47 -12.08 -6.99 19.94
CA ALA A 47 -10.88 -7.73 19.56
C ALA A 47 -10.48 -7.51 18.09
N LEU A 48 -11.44 -7.15 17.22
CA LEU A 48 -11.18 -6.78 15.82
C LEU A 48 -10.51 -5.42 15.66
N VAL A 49 -10.52 -4.56 16.68
CA VAL A 49 -9.91 -3.23 16.61
C VAL A 49 -8.40 -3.33 16.41
N ILE A 50 -7.74 -4.28 17.08
CA ILE A 50 -6.28 -4.47 16.96
C ILE A 50 -5.86 -4.75 15.51
N PRO A 51 -6.39 -5.79 14.82
CA PRO A 51 -6.05 -6.01 13.41
C PRO A 51 -6.53 -4.87 12.49
N ALA A 52 -7.68 -4.26 12.76
CA ALA A 52 -8.19 -3.17 11.94
C ALA A 52 -7.30 -1.92 11.98
N VAL A 53 -6.88 -1.50 13.18
CA VAL A 53 -5.95 -0.36 13.36
C VAL A 53 -4.60 -0.66 12.74
N PHE A 54 -4.09 -1.88 12.93
CA PHE A 54 -2.83 -2.29 12.29
C PHE A 54 -2.92 -2.19 10.76
N LEU A 55 -3.97 -2.76 10.15
CA LEU A 55 -4.14 -2.72 8.70
C LEU A 55 -4.34 -1.28 8.18
N HIS A 56 -5.11 -0.46 8.88
CA HIS A 56 -5.34 0.93 8.51
C HIS A 56 -4.04 1.75 8.46
N GLN A 57 -3.08 1.45 9.34
CA GLN A 57 -1.78 2.11 9.35
C GLN A 57 -0.78 1.48 8.35
N GLU A 58 -0.80 0.16 8.22
CA GLU A 58 0.21 -0.61 7.49
C GLU A 58 -0.06 -0.69 5.98
N LEU A 59 -1.34 -0.76 5.56
CA LEU A 59 -1.70 -0.89 4.14
C LEU A 59 -1.27 0.33 3.30
N PRO A 60 -1.55 1.59 3.73
CA PRO A 60 -1.11 2.76 2.96
C PRO A 60 0.41 2.82 2.79
N VAL A 61 1.17 2.39 3.81
CA VAL A 61 2.64 2.30 3.73
C VAL A 61 3.04 1.30 2.63
N ARG A 62 2.49 0.09 2.63
CA ARG A 62 2.82 -0.95 1.64
C ARG A 62 2.44 -0.55 0.22
N LEU A 63 1.26 0.03 0.04
CA LEU A 63 0.79 0.53 -1.25
C LEU A 63 1.69 1.67 -1.76
N SER A 64 2.11 2.58 -0.88
CA SER A 64 3.04 3.66 -1.23
C SER A 64 4.40 3.11 -1.69
N HIS A 65 4.96 2.10 -1.00
CA HIS A 65 6.19 1.43 -1.44
C HIS A 65 6.04 0.76 -2.81
N ALA A 66 4.92 0.07 -3.06
CA ALA A 66 4.62 -0.54 -4.36
C ALA A 66 4.49 0.53 -5.47
N LEU A 67 3.81 1.63 -5.19
CA LEU A 67 3.64 2.76 -6.10
C LEU A 67 4.97 3.45 -6.40
N ASN A 68 5.85 3.61 -5.41
CA ASN A 68 7.19 4.13 -5.61
C ASN A 68 8.03 3.22 -6.52
N MET A 69 7.91 1.90 -6.37
CA MET A 69 8.57 0.94 -7.25
C MET A 69 8.05 1.07 -8.70
N LEU A 70 6.74 1.18 -8.89
CA LEU A 70 6.12 1.34 -10.21
C LEU A 70 6.48 2.67 -10.90
N ASN A 71 6.77 3.70 -10.12
CA ASN A 71 7.19 5.02 -10.63
C ASN A 71 8.72 5.19 -10.65
N SER A 72 9.48 4.21 -10.19
CA SER A 72 10.93 4.28 -10.18
C SER A 72 11.52 4.01 -11.56
N ASN A 73 12.70 4.56 -11.82
CA ASN A 73 13.51 4.25 -12.99
C ASN A 73 14.07 2.80 -12.97
N LEU A 74 13.67 1.97 -12.00
CA LEU A 74 14.08 0.57 -11.88
C LEU A 74 13.24 -0.36 -12.75
N LEU A 75 12.10 0.10 -13.25
CA LEU A 75 11.32 -0.67 -14.20
C LEU A 75 12.07 -0.80 -15.53
N PRO A 76 12.00 -1.97 -16.20
CA PRO A 76 12.48 -2.13 -17.56
C PRO A 76 11.90 -1.07 -18.51
N PHE A 77 12.66 -0.76 -19.57
CA PHE A 77 12.36 0.33 -20.50
C PHE A 77 10.89 0.38 -20.93
N ASN A 78 10.26 1.54 -20.75
CA ASN A 78 8.87 1.87 -21.08
C ASN A 78 7.77 1.08 -20.35
N MET A 79 8.09 0.26 -19.34
CA MET A 79 7.04 -0.46 -18.58
C MET A 79 6.11 0.49 -17.81
N SER A 80 6.65 1.58 -17.25
CA SER A 80 5.84 2.62 -16.57
C SER A 80 4.87 3.33 -17.52
N GLU A 81 5.14 3.32 -18.82
CA GLU A 81 4.29 3.92 -19.85
C GLU A 81 3.20 2.96 -20.35
N MET A 82 3.29 1.67 -20.00
CA MET A 82 2.28 0.69 -20.41
C MET A 82 0.93 0.99 -19.73
N PRO A 83 -0.19 0.98 -20.48
CA PRO A 83 -1.52 1.26 -19.93
C PRO A 83 -1.89 0.39 -18.73
N THR A 84 -1.46 -0.88 -18.72
CA THR A 84 -1.69 -1.81 -17.61
C THR A 84 -1.00 -1.36 -16.33
N PHE A 85 0.26 -0.91 -16.43
CA PHE A 85 1.02 -0.42 -15.27
C PHE A 85 0.45 0.91 -14.76
N GLN A 86 0.03 1.79 -15.67
CA GLN A 86 -0.67 3.03 -15.30
C GLN A 86 -2.00 2.76 -14.60
N HIS A 87 -2.75 1.75 -15.04
CA HIS A 87 -3.99 1.34 -14.40
C HIS A 87 -3.75 0.80 -12.98
N ILE A 88 -2.75 -0.07 -12.80
CA ILE A 88 -2.36 -0.60 -11.49
C ILE A 88 -1.92 0.54 -10.55
N ALA A 89 -1.07 1.45 -11.05
CA ALA A 89 -0.58 2.59 -10.26
C ALA A 89 -1.73 3.52 -9.82
N ARG A 90 -2.71 3.75 -10.70
CA ARG A 90 -3.92 4.51 -10.34
C ARG A 90 -4.76 3.78 -9.29
N SER A 91 -4.95 2.47 -9.42
CA SER A 91 -5.71 1.69 -8.42
C SER A 91 -5.05 1.75 -7.05
N TYR A 92 -3.72 1.67 -6.97
CA TYR A 92 -3.02 1.83 -5.68
C TYR A 92 -3.16 3.23 -5.10
N LEU A 93 -3.25 4.26 -5.93
CA LEU A 93 -3.48 5.64 -5.48
C LEU A 93 -4.89 5.83 -4.92
N GLU A 94 -5.90 5.19 -5.52
CA GLU A 94 -7.29 5.24 -5.05
C GLU A 94 -7.48 4.51 -3.70
N ASP A 95 -6.64 3.51 -3.42
CA ASP A 95 -6.67 2.71 -2.18
C ASP A 95 -5.87 3.33 -1.01
N ILE A 96 -5.08 4.39 -1.25
CA ILE A 96 -4.28 5.12 -0.24
C ILE A 96 -5.08 6.30 0.33
#